data_AF-A0A383E5A6-F1
#
_entry.id   AF-A0A383E5A6-F1
#
_cell.length_a   1.000
_cell.length_b   1.000
_cell.length_c   1.000
_cell.angle_alpha   90.00
_cell.angle_beta   90.00
_cell.angle_gamma   90.00
#
_symmetry.space_group_name_H-M   'P 1'
#
loop_
_entity.id
_entity.type
_entity.pdbx_description
1 polymer ?
#
loop_
_entity_poly.entity_id
_entity_poly.type
_entity_poly.pdbx_seq_one_letter_code
_entity_poly.pdbx_strand_id
1 'polypeptide(L)'
;MDKIMLQSKAGKSITVELEKLHKNNITTFKQKEEDLKNKETSIVSQKNVLSNEEFEKKINSLRKEANEYRIKRRDLINSLTKKRVDAQNKLIKAINPILADYSKKNSISMIIQKKNIIIGKSELEITDDILEILDKSLKTIDLN
;
A
#
# COMPACT_ATOMS: atom_id res chain seq x y z
N MET A 1 -11.50 12.98 -9.29
CA MET A 1 -10.94 11.61 -9.22
C MET A 1 -10.48 11.29 -7.81
N ASP A 2 -9.59 12.06 -7.19
CA ASP A 2 -9.05 11.74 -5.85
C ASP A 2 -10.14 11.51 -4.80
N LYS A 3 -11.16 12.38 -4.74
CA LYS A 3 -12.34 12.19 -3.87
C LYS A 3 -13.02 10.84 -4.10
N ILE A 4 -13.26 10.44 -5.35
CA ILE A 4 -13.90 9.15 -5.71
C ILE A 4 -12.99 7.98 -5.29
N MET A 5 -11.69 8.07 -5.58
CA MET A 5 -10.71 7.03 -5.26
C MET A 5 -10.55 6.81 -3.75
N LEU A 6 -10.72 7.85 -2.94
CA LEU A 6 -10.55 7.79 -1.48
C LEU A 6 -11.85 7.55 -0.71
N GLN A 7 -12.96 8.17 -1.16
CA GLN A 7 -14.20 8.20 -0.39
C GLN A 7 -15.22 7.14 -0.80
N SER A 8 -15.09 6.55 -2.00
CA SER A 8 -15.95 5.43 -2.42
C SER A 8 -15.78 4.24 -1.48
N LYS A 9 -16.79 3.38 -1.39
CA LYS A 9 -16.75 2.14 -0.60
C LYS A 9 -15.57 1.27 -1.03
N ALA A 10 -15.39 1.09 -2.34
CA ALA A 10 -14.25 0.34 -2.87
C ALA A 10 -12.90 1.00 -2.56
N GLY A 11 -12.80 2.34 -2.66
CA GLY A 11 -11.60 3.09 -2.28
C GLY A 11 -11.24 2.96 -0.81
N LYS A 12 -12.24 3.05 0.07
CA LYS A 12 -12.10 2.83 1.51
C LYS A 12 -11.70 1.39 1.81
N SER A 13 -12.27 0.39 1.13
CA SER A 13 -11.91 -1.01 1.33
C SER A 13 -10.43 -1.26 1.00
N ILE A 14 -9.94 -0.72 -0.12
CA ILE A 14 -8.52 -0.79 -0.50
C ILE A 14 -7.65 -0.19 0.60
N THR A 15 -8.02 0.99 1.11
CA THR A 15 -7.26 1.68 2.16
C THR A 15 -7.17 0.83 3.43
N VAL A 16 -8.30 0.29 3.89
CA VAL A 16 -8.37 -0.56 5.09
C VAL A 16 -7.52 -1.82 4.93
N GLU A 17 -7.58 -2.49 3.78
CA GLU A 17 -6.79 -3.70 3.54
C GLU A 17 -5.29 -3.40 3.45
N LEU A 18 -4.89 -2.32 2.76
CA LEU A 18 -3.50 -1.88 2.69
C LEU A 18 -2.95 -1.49 4.07
N GLU A 19 -3.75 -0.82 4.90
CA GLU A 19 -3.37 -0.47 6.27
C GLU A 19 -3.18 -1.72 7.14
N LYS A 20 -4.06 -2.72 7.01
CA LYS A 20 -3.93 -4.01 7.71
C LYS A 20 -2.62 -4.70 7.33
N LEU A 21 -2.31 -4.78 6.03
CA LEU A 21 -1.04 -5.35 5.54
C LEU A 21 0.17 -4.55 6.04
N HIS A 22 0.09 -3.22 6.03
CA HIS A 22 1.15 -2.35 6.50
C HIS A 22 1.44 -2.54 8.00
N LYS A 23 0.39 -2.58 8.83
CA LYS A 23 0.50 -2.83 10.27
C LYS A 23 1.12 -4.19 10.56
N ASN A 24 0.68 -5.24 9.85
CA ASN A 24 1.27 -6.57 9.98
C ASN A 24 2.76 -6.57 9.62
N ASN A 25 3.15 -5.91 8.53
CA ASN A 25 4.55 -5.78 8.15
C ASN A 25 5.38 -5.05 9.22
N ILE A 26 4.86 -3.96 9.79
CA ILE A 26 5.54 -3.24 10.88
C ILE A 26 5.77 -4.14 12.08
N THR A 27 4.77 -4.91 12.51
CA THR A 27 4.90 -5.84 13.63
C THR A 27 6.00 -6.88 13.36
N THR A 28 5.99 -7.50 12.18
CA THR A 28 7.01 -8.46 11.77
C THR A 28 8.41 -7.85 11.73
N PHE A 29 8.54 -6.61 11.24
CA PHE A 29 9.82 -5.91 11.18
C PHE A 29 10.37 -5.63 12.58
N LYS A 30 9.53 -5.11 13.49
CA LYS A 30 9.94 -4.83 14.87
C LYS A 30 10.41 -6.09 15.59
N GLN A 31 9.67 -7.19 15.47
CA GLN A 31 10.06 -8.48 16.07
C GLN A 31 11.42 -8.94 15.53
N LYS A 32 11.62 -8.90 14.20
CA LYS A 32 12.88 -9.37 13.61
C LYS A 32 14.07 -8.46 13.95
N GLU A 33 13.85 -7.15 14.04
CA GLU A 33 14.87 -6.19 14.48
C GLU A 33 15.29 -6.41 15.93
N GLU A 34 14.32 -6.68 16.81
CA GLU A 34 14.58 -7.01 18.21
C GLU A 34 15.35 -8.32 18.35
N ASP A 35 14.96 -9.37 17.62
CA ASP A 35 15.69 -10.64 17.59
C ASP A 35 17.15 -10.48 17.15
N LEU A 36 17.38 -9.70 16.08
CA LEU A 36 18.74 -9.44 15.57
C LEU A 36 19.57 -8.67 16.61
N LYS A 37 18.99 -7.67 17.26
CA LYS A 37 19.65 -6.87 18.31
C LYS A 37 19.99 -7.71 19.54
N ASN A 38 19.08 -8.59 19.96
CA ASN A 38 19.30 -9.50 21.08
C ASN A 38 20.41 -10.52 20.77
N LYS A 39 20.43 -11.07 19.55
CA LYS A 39 21.51 -11.94 19.08
C LYS A 39 22.85 -11.22 19.04
N GLU A 40 22.90 -10.00 18.52
CA GLU A 40 24.10 -9.17 18.49
C GLU A 40 24.66 -8.96 19.90
N THR A 41 23.80 -8.51 20.83
CA THR A 41 24.17 -8.26 22.22
C THR A 41 24.74 -9.52 22.89
N SER A 42 24.08 -10.67 22.67
CA SER A 42 24.53 -11.96 23.20
C SER A 42 25.90 -12.36 22.65
N ILE A 43 26.13 -12.25 21.34
CA ILE A 43 27.42 -12.57 20.72
C ILE A 43 28.52 -11.67 21.27
N VAL A 44 28.28 -10.36 21.35
CA VAL A 44 29.25 -9.39 21.87
C VAL A 44 29.61 -9.66 23.33
N SER A 45 28.63 -10.03 24.17
CA SER A 45 28.87 -10.36 25.58
C SER A 45 29.75 -11.60 25.77
N GLN A 46 29.73 -12.52 24.81
CA GLN A 46 30.50 -13.77 24.84
C GLN A 46 31.89 -13.64 24.22
N LYS A 47 32.30 -12.44 23.78
CA LYS A 47 33.57 -12.21 23.04
C LYS A 47 34.80 -12.71 23.79
N ASN A 48 34.85 -12.56 25.11
CA ASN A 48 36.00 -12.96 25.94
C ASN A 48 35.95 -14.44 26.36
N VAL A 49 34.84 -15.13 26.10
CA VAL A 49 34.62 -16.54 26.49
C VAL A 49 34.75 -17.48 25.29
N LEU A 50 34.37 -17.01 24.10
CA LEU A 50 34.44 -17.80 22.86
C LEU A 50 35.84 -17.79 22.27
N SER A 51 36.17 -18.84 21.53
CA SER A 51 37.32 -18.81 20.63
C SER A 51 37.09 -17.80 19.50
N ASN A 52 38.17 -17.24 18.95
CA ASN A 52 38.09 -16.33 17.81
C ASN A 52 37.33 -16.95 16.63
N GLU A 53 37.52 -18.25 16.37
CA GLU A 53 36.86 -18.95 15.28
C GLU A 53 35.34 -19.07 15.50
N GLU A 54 34.90 -19.41 16.70
CA GLU A 54 33.47 -19.51 17.04
C GLU A 54 32.80 -18.13 17.03
N PHE A 55 33.48 -17.10 17.51
CA PHE A 55 33.00 -15.73 17.48
C PHE A 55 32.79 -15.25 16.03
N GLU A 56 33.78 -15.46 15.16
CA GLU A 56 33.69 -15.13 13.73
C GLU A 56 32.56 -15.90 13.03
N LYS A 57 32.39 -17.19 13.33
CA LYS A 57 31.25 -17.98 12.78
C LYS A 57 29.91 -17.37 13.19
N LYS A 58 29.72 -17.02 14.47
CA LYS A 58 28.49 -16.41 14.98
C LYS A 58 28.22 -15.04 14.36
N ILE A 59 29.22 -14.16 14.27
CA ILE A 59 29.09 -12.84 13.63
C ILE A 59 28.75 -12.97 12.15
N ASN A 60 29.41 -13.87 11.43
CA ASN A 60 29.12 -14.07 10.01
C ASN A 60 27.72 -14.63 9.78
N SER A 61 27.22 -15.50 10.67
CA SER A 61 25.82 -15.94 10.65
C SER A 61 24.85 -14.77 10.89
N LEU A 62 25.11 -13.94 11.90
CA LEU A 62 24.29 -12.75 12.19
C LEU A 62 24.24 -11.78 11.00
N ARG A 63 25.38 -11.54 10.34
CA ARG A 63 25.45 -10.71 9.12
C ARG A 63 24.60 -11.27 7.98
N LYS A 64 24.61 -12.60 7.79
CA LYS A 64 23.74 -13.26 6.79
C LYS A 64 22.27 -13.05 7.13
N GLU A 65 21.87 -13.28 8.38
CA GLU A 65 20.49 -13.06 8.84
C GLU A 65 20.04 -11.60 8.66
N ALA A 66 20.91 -10.63 8.97
CA ALA A 66 20.62 -9.21 8.79
C ALA A 66 20.45 -8.85 7.30
N ASN A 67 21.26 -9.44 6.42
CA ASN A 67 21.12 -9.23 4.97
C ASN A 67 19.82 -9.84 4.43
N GLU A 68 19.47 -11.06 4.85
CA GLU A 68 18.19 -11.69 4.50
C GLU A 68 17.00 -10.86 4.98
N TYR A 69 17.07 -10.33 6.21
CA TYR A 69 16.05 -9.42 6.73
C TYR A 69 15.91 -8.18 5.84
N ARG A 70 17.02 -7.53 5.46
CA ARG A 70 17.00 -6.36 4.57
C ARG A 70 16.34 -6.65 3.23
N ILE A 71 16.64 -7.80 2.63
CA ILE A 71 16.03 -8.26 1.37
C ILE A 71 14.51 -8.45 1.56
N LYS A 72 14.11 -9.26 2.56
CA LYS A 72 12.69 -9.53 2.86
C LYS A 72 11.89 -8.24 3.13
N ARG A 73 12.46 -7.31 3.90
CA ARG A 73 11.83 -6.02 4.19
C ARG A 73 11.58 -5.21 2.90
N ARG A 74 12.58 -5.11 2.03
CA ARG A 74 12.45 -4.43 0.73
C ARG A 74 11.36 -5.10 -0.12
N ASP A 75 11.36 -6.42 -0.19
CA ASP A 75 10.42 -7.17 -1.02
C ASP A 75 8.98 -7.01 -0.53
N LEU A 76 8.76 -6.99 0.80
CA LEU A 76 7.44 -6.72 1.39
C LEU A 76 6.95 -5.29 1.13
N ILE A 77 7.84 -4.30 1.17
CA ILE A 77 7.50 -2.90 0.82
C ILE A 77 7.14 -2.78 -0.66
N ASN A 78 7.91 -3.41 -1.54
CA ASN A 78 7.66 -3.42 -2.98
C ASN A 78 6.35 -4.13 -3.31
N SER A 79 6.08 -5.27 -2.67
CA SER A 79 4.83 -6.02 -2.80
C SER A 79 3.61 -5.18 -2.39
N LEU A 80 3.70 -4.48 -1.25
CA LEU A 80 2.64 -3.58 -0.79
C LEU A 80 2.40 -2.42 -1.77
N THR A 81 3.47 -1.85 -2.32
CA THR A 81 3.39 -0.78 -3.33
C THR A 81 2.73 -1.29 -4.61
N LYS A 82 3.10 -2.49 -5.07
CA LYS A 82 2.48 -3.13 -6.24
C LYS A 82 0.98 -3.38 -6.02
N LYS A 83 0.61 -3.96 -4.88
CA LYS A 83 -0.81 -4.17 -4.50
C LYS A 83 -1.61 -2.86 -4.53
N ARG A 84 -1.03 -1.75 -4.03
CA ARG A 84 -1.67 -0.42 -4.09
C ARG A 84 -1.91 0.04 -5.54
N VAL A 85 -0.89 -0.05 -6.39
CA VAL A 85 -0.99 0.36 -7.80
C VAL A 85 -2.02 -0.50 -8.55
N ASP A 86 -1.96 -1.82 -8.36
CA ASP A 86 -2.88 -2.75 -9.00
C ASP A 86 -4.33 -2.50 -8.57
N ALA A 87 -4.57 -2.25 -7.29
CA ALA A 87 -5.89 -1.91 -6.77
C ALA A 87 -6.42 -0.58 -7.30
N GLN A 88 -5.58 0.46 -7.39
CA GLN A 88 -5.96 1.74 -8.00
C GLN A 88 -6.31 1.57 -9.48
N ASN A 89 -5.55 0.75 -10.21
CA ASN A 89 -5.84 0.45 -11.61
C ASN A 89 -7.15 -0.32 -11.78
N LYS A 90 -7.43 -1.31 -10.91
CA LYS A 90 -8.73 -2.02 -10.88
C LYS A 90 -9.88 -1.02 -10.66
N LEU A 91 -9.74 -0.09 -9.73
CA LEU A 91 -10.75 0.92 -9.44
C LEU A 91 -10.97 1.89 -10.62
N ILE A 92 -9.90 2.38 -11.25
CA ILE A 92 -10.00 3.24 -12.44
C ILE A 92 -10.72 2.51 -13.58
N LYS A 93 -10.40 1.24 -13.82
CA LYS A 93 -11.08 0.42 -14.83
C LYS A 93 -12.59 0.29 -14.58
N ALA A 94 -13.02 0.29 -13.31
CA ALA A 94 -14.43 0.29 -12.94
C ALA A 94 -15.10 1.67 -13.10
N ILE A 95 -14.35 2.76 -12.84
CA ILE A 95 -14.88 4.14 -12.95
C ILE A 95 -15.05 4.58 -14.40
N ASN A 96 -14.12 4.21 -15.30
CA ASN A 96 -14.14 4.63 -16.69
C ASN A 96 -15.48 4.38 -17.42
N PRO A 97 -16.09 3.18 -17.38
CA PRO A 97 -17.39 2.96 -18.01
C PRO A 97 -18.50 3.78 -17.35
N ILE A 98 -18.46 4.00 -16.03
CA ILE A 98 -19.43 4.84 -15.32
C ILE A 98 -19.38 6.28 -15.83
N LEU A 99 -18.17 6.84 -15.99
CA LEU A 99 -17.97 8.18 -16.55
C LEU A 99 -18.47 8.27 -17.99
N ALA A 100 -18.18 7.26 -18.82
CA ALA A 100 -18.60 7.23 -20.22
C ALA A 100 -20.14 7.19 -20.34
N ASP A 101 -20.80 6.32 -19.58
CA ASP A 101 -22.25 6.20 -19.56
C ASP A 101 -22.94 7.46 -19.03
N TYR A 102 -22.40 8.04 -17.95
CA TYR A 102 -22.92 9.28 -17.39
C TYR A 102 -22.78 10.44 -18.38
N SER A 103 -21.63 10.52 -19.07
CA SER A 103 -21.38 11.54 -20.10
C SER A 103 -22.39 11.45 -21.24
N LYS A 104 -22.65 10.23 -21.72
CA LYS A 104 -23.62 9.99 -22.80
C LYS A 104 -25.05 10.33 -22.38
N LYS A 105 -25.48 9.90 -21.19
CA LYS A 105 -26.84 10.13 -20.67
C LYS A 105 -27.16 11.61 -20.46
N ASN A 106 -26.17 12.39 -20.04
CA ASN A 106 -26.34 13.81 -19.72
C ASN A 106 -25.82 14.74 -20.83
N SER A 107 -25.54 14.20 -22.03
CA SER A 107 -25.03 14.98 -23.18
C SER A 107 -23.78 15.81 -22.86
N ILE A 108 -22.91 15.30 -21.97
CA ILE A 108 -21.65 15.95 -21.61
C ILE A 108 -20.63 15.64 -22.69
N SER A 109 -20.00 16.68 -23.24
CA SER A 109 -18.98 16.53 -24.29
C SER A 109 -17.58 16.24 -23.75
N MET A 110 -17.26 16.66 -22.52
CA MET A 110 -15.94 16.49 -21.93
C MET A 110 -16.00 16.45 -20.40
N ILE A 111 -15.18 15.59 -19.79
CA ILE A 111 -14.95 15.52 -18.34
C ILE A 111 -13.49 15.84 -18.07
N ILE A 112 -13.23 16.80 -17.19
CA ILE A 112 -11.87 17.29 -16.86
C ILE A 112 -11.60 17.05 -15.38
N GLN A 113 -10.36 16.70 -15.03
CA GLN A 113 -9.96 16.54 -13.63
C GLN A 113 -9.96 17.89 -12.90
N LYS A 114 -10.65 17.97 -11.76
CA LYS A 114 -10.76 19.18 -10.93
C LYS A 114 -9.42 19.84 -10.59
N LYS A 115 -8.35 19.06 -10.39
CA LYS A 115 -7.00 19.58 -10.09
C LYS A 115 -6.41 20.49 -11.19
N ASN A 116 -6.93 20.38 -12.41
CA ASN A 116 -6.51 21.19 -13.55
C ASN A 116 -7.43 22.41 -13.77
N ILE A 117 -8.40 22.65 -12.87
CA ILE A 117 -9.39 23.73 -12.98
C ILE A 117 -9.21 24.67 -11.78
N ILE A 118 -8.90 25.94 -12.05
CA ILE A 118 -8.73 26.97 -11.00
C ILE A 118 -10.10 27.49 -10.54
N ILE A 119 -10.99 27.81 -11.49
CA ILE A 119 -12.34 28.34 -11.24
C ILE A 119 -13.33 27.61 -12.15
N GLY A 120 -14.49 27.25 -11.61
CA GLY A 120 -15.62 26.68 -12.34
C GLY A 120 -16.86 26.66 -11.47
N LYS A 121 -18.06 26.71 -12.08
CA LYS A 121 -19.32 26.61 -11.34
C LYS A 121 -19.40 25.25 -10.64
N SER A 122 -19.79 25.24 -9.37
CA SER A 122 -19.97 24.01 -8.58
C SER A 122 -21.04 23.08 -9.17
N GLU A 123 -22.05 23.65 -9.82
CA GLU A 123 -23.12 22.94 -10.53
C GLU A 123 -22.61 22.02 -11.65
N LEU A 124 -21.38 22.23 -12.13
CA LEU A 124 -20.75 21.39 -13.17
C LEU A 124 -19.99 20.19 -12.58
N GLU A 125 -19.93 20.07 -11.25
CA GLU A 125 -19.23 18.96 -10.59
C GLU A 125 -20.10 17.71 -10.53
N ILE A 126 -19.67 16.67 -11.25
CA ILE A 126 -20.34 15.37 -11.27
C ILE A 126 -19.81 14.40 -10.20
N THR A 127 -18.87 14.84 -9.35
CA THR A 127 -18.07 13.94 -8.50
C THR A 127 -18.93 13.08 -7.58
N ASP A 128 -19.95 13.67 -6.97
CA ASP A 128 -20.81 12.99 -6.00
C ASP A 128 -21.79 12.03 -6.67
N ASP A 129 -22.30 12.37 -7.86
CA ASP A 129 -23.12 11.46 -8.66
C ASP A 129 -22.35 10.21 -9.06
N ILE A 130 -21.10 10.38 -9.53
CA ILE A 130 -20.23 9.26 -9.92
C ILE A 130 -19.87 8.42 -8.69
N LEU A 131 -19.66 9.06 -7.54
CA LEU A 131 -19.41 8.36 -6.27
C LEU A 131 -20.60 7.45 -5.92
N GLU A 132 -21.83 7.96 -6.02
CA GLU A 132 -23.03 7.20 -5.70
C GLU A 132 -23.23 6.00 -6.65
N ILE A 133 -23.02 6.20 -7.96
CA ILE A 133 -23.12 5.14 -8.96
C ILE A 133 -22.05 4.06 -8.73
N LEU A 134 -20.83 4.47 -8.42
CA LEU A 134 -19.74 3.54 -8.08
C LEU A 134 -20.07 2.75 -6.82
N ASP A 135 -20.55 3.40 -5.76
CA ASP A 135 -20.87 2.75 -4.48
C ASP A 135 -22.04 1.75 -4.57
N LYS A 136 -22.91 1.90 -5.57
CA LYS A 136 -23.98 0.96 -5.90
C LYS A 136 -23.45 -0.26 -6.66
N SER A 137 -22.44 -0.08 -7.52
CA SER A 137 -21.92 -1.12 -8.41
C SER A 137 -20.74 -1.91 -7.81
N LEU A 138 -19.86 -1.25 -7.07
CA LEU A 138 -18.63 -1.83 -6.54
C LEU A 138 -18.38 -1.36 -5.11
N LYS A 139 -18.52 -2.30 -4.17
CA LYS A 139 -18.34 -2.00 -2.73
C LYS A 139 -16.93 -2.29 -2.23
N THR A 140 -16.24 -3.26 -2.84
CA THR A 140 -14.93 -3.74 -2.38
C THR A 140 -14.05 -4.13 -3.56
N ILE A 141 -12.73 -4.00 -3.40
CA ILE A 141 -11.71 -4.53 -4.33
C ILE A 141 -10.75 -5.39 -3.54
N ASP A 142 -10.59 -6.64 -3.98
CA ASP A 142 -9.64 -7.58 -3.40
C ASP A 142 -8.20 -7.27 -3.83
N LEU A 143 -7.30 -7.26 -2.84
CA LEU A 143 -5.86 -7.10 -2.98
C LEU A 143 -5.10 -8.42 -3.21
N ASN A 144 -5.79 -9.56 -3.27
CA ASN A 144 -5.21 -10.86 -3.61
C ASN A 144 -4.60 -10.88 -5.02
#